data_AF-A0A954FFX9-F1
#
_entry.id   AF-A0A954FFX9-F1
#
_cell.length_a   1.000
_cell.length_b   1.000
_cell.length_c   1.000
_cell.angle_alpha   90.00
_cell.angle_beta   90.00
_cell.angle_gamma   90.00
#
_symmetry.space_group_name_H-M   'P 1'
#
loop_
_entity.id
_entity.type
_entity.pdbx_description
1 polymer ?
#
loop_
_entity_poly.entity_id
_entity_poly.type
_entity_poly.pdbx_seq_one_letter_code
_entity_poly.pdbx_strand_id
1 'polypeptide(L)'
;SETLLFILGELPYITGLYEAARSELEDDENLSVDGIKELALTARDRYRLELKSKGRKITPKLLSVYFRYVRNLSLIERRMTPDLYTLVKAAQQVAGDQFAIQIAETAREYPFVHLLPFDKLSFGIEQAQLPNGTMLEMSNRLPGNPISWRNCELSPKPPKPKQDEWEMKWDPFKQCSWPPEDVAIEKFRTSVKDHALNLLGVDLARTEKFTTSMKDGLDLRETLRNWHTGELHVKVLPPSRGKLDCVIMLFDSPADPRDYPYRLTWHAEHQDESTLAFFATDYRKDMVGPGIGMATYGGALFLFPPRPVQDIWNDFQFDFVDTLEERLLVAACHYSQEPHIAVLSEAPPGIGWRRLAKRYQKKLIHVPLGRFSQETIQQLRMFHVLNGQNIRSYAAHYIRKA
;
A
#
# COMPACT_ATOMS: atom_id res chain seq x y z
N SER A 1 -22.03 20.24 8.42
CA SER A 1 -21.63 19.16 9.35
C SER A 1 -20.45 19.55 10.22
N GLU A 2 -19.55 20.43 9.78
CA GLU A 2 -18.28 20.69 10.48
C GLU A 2 -18.39 21.13 11.95
N THR A 3 -19.47 21.83 12.32
CA THR A 3 -19.72 22.35 13.67
C THR A 3 -20.61 21.45 14.54
N LEU A 4 -21.19 20.36 13.98
CA LEU A 4 -22.15 19.50 14.68
C LEU A 4 -21.58 18.85 15.94
N LEU A 5 -20.31 18.48 15.93
CA LEU A 5 -19.62 17.92 17.09
C LEU A 5 -19.70 18.85 18.31
N PHE A 6 -19.56 20.16 18.11
CA PHE A 6 -19.58 21.15 19.18
C PHE A 6 -21.01 21.43 19.68
N ILE A 7 -22.00 21.25 18.81
CA ILE A 7 -23.41 21.49 19.13
C ILE A 7 -23.99 20.30 19.90
N LEU A 8 -23.74 19.08 19.42
CA LEU A 8 -24.26 17.85 20.01
C LEU A 8 -23.51 17.48 21.29
N GLY A 9 -22.21 17.81 21.39
CA GLY A 9 -21.35 17.34 22.48
C GLY A 9 -21.03 15.85 22.43
N GLU A 10 -21.54 15.15 21.41
CA GLU A 10 -21.36 13.73 21.10
C GLU A 10 -20.91 13.58 19.65
N LEU A 11 -20.55 12.35 19.25
CA LEU A 11 -20.14 12.05 17.87
C LEU A 11 -21.36 12.12 16.94
N PRO A 12 -21.42 13.07 15.98
CA PRO A 12 -22.58 13.24 15.10
C PRO A 12 -23.01 11.94 14.40
N TYR A 13 -22.05 11.11 14.00
CA TYR A 13 -22.37 9.85 13.32
C TYR A 13 -23.21 8.93 14.19
N ILE A 14 -22.79 8.74 15.44
CA ILE A 14 -23.49 7.86 16.40
C ILE A 14 -24.85 8.45 16.76
N THR A 15 -24.94 9.77 16.97
CA THR A 15 -26.22 10.43 17.22
C THR A 15 -27.20 10.21 16.06
N GLY A 16 -26.74 10.34 14.82
CA GLY A 16 -27.57 10.07 13.65
C GLY A 16 -28.03 8.61 13.55
N LEU A 17 -27.21 7.64 13.97
CA LEU A 17 -27.63 6.24 14.03
C LEU A 17 -28.76 6.03 15.05
N TYR A 18 -28.68 6.65 16.23
CA TYR A 18 -29.76 6.58 17.23
C TYR A 18 -31.07 7.17 16.70
N GLU A 19 -30.99 8.27 15.96
CA GLU A 19 -32.18 8.89 15.39
C GLU A 19 -32.78 8.08 14.25
N ALA A 20 -31.95 7.47 13.42
CA ALA A 20 -32.39 6.53 12.38
C ALA A 20 -33.11 5.32 13.02
N ALA A 21 -32.49 4.67 14.01
CA ALA A 21 -33.08 3.53 14.70
C ALA A 21 -34.44 3.87 15.36
N ARG A 22 -34.53 5.04 16.00
CA ARG A 22 -35.81 5.52 16.59
C ARG A 22 -36.89 5.80 15.55
N SER A 23 -36.51 6.35 14.40
CA SER A 23 -37.43 6.61 13.30
C SER A 23 -37.95 5.32 12.66
N GLU A 24 -37.09 4.30 12.56
CA GLU A 24 -37.38 3.00 11.94
C GLU A 24 -37.95 1.98 12.94
N LEU A 25 -38.03 2.33 14.23
CA LEU A 25 -38.47 1.47 15.34
C LEU A 25 -37.60 0.21 15.48
N GLU A 26 -36.31 0.33 15.19
CA GLU A 26 -35.31 -0.71 15.39
C GLU A 26 -34.80 -0.74 16.86
N ASP A 27 -34.12 -1.83 17.24
CA ASP A 27 -33.51 -1.98 18.56
C ASP A 27 -32.28 -1.07 18.71
N ASP A 28 -32.30 -0.16 19.69
CA ASP A 28 -31.22 0.78 19.98
C ASP A 28 -30.41 0.44 21.25
N GLU A 29 -30.68 -0.69 21.91
CA GLU A 29 -30.04 -1.04 23.21
C GLU A 29 -28.51 -1.10 23.14
N ASN A 30 -27.95 -1.59 22.02
CA ASN A 30 -26.52 -1.84 21.85
C ASN A 30 -25.80 -0.80 20.97
N LEU A 31 -26.49 0.25 20.52
CA LEU A 31 -25.94 1.24 19.57
C LEU A 31 -24.70 1.98 20.11
N SER A 32 -24.54 2.08 21.43
CA SER A 32 -23.36 2.69 22.04
C SER A 32 -22.06 1.94 21.72
N VAL A 33 -22.13 0.62 21.55
CA VAL A 33 -21.00 -0.25 21.20
C VAL A 33 -21.00 -0.53 19.70
N ASP A 34 -22.17 -0.87 19.14
CA ASP A 34 -22.29 -1.23 17.74
C ASP A 34 -22.14 -0.03 16.81
N GLY A 35 -22.54 1.17 17.23
CA GLY A 35 -22.33 2.40 16.48
C GLY A 35 -20.85 2.77 16.31
N ILE A 36 -19.99 2.45 17.29
CA ILE A 36 -18.53 2.64 17.13
C ILE A 36 -17.96 1.63 16.13
N LYS A 37 -18.46 0.39 16.13
CA LYS A 37 -18.05 -0.62 15.16
C LYS A 37 -18.51 -0.23 13.77
N GLU A 38 -19.76 0.20 13.63
CA GLU A 38 -20.36 0.65 12.39
C GLU A 38 -19.59 1.85 11.83
N LEU A 39 -19.29 2.86 12.65
CA LEU A 39 -18.43 3.98 12.27
C LEU A 39 -17.10 3.51 11.69
N ALA A 40 -16.41 2.58 12.36
CA ALA A 40 -15.13 2.06 11.89
C ALA A 40 -15.25 1.22 10.61
N LEU A 41 -16.36 0.50 10.42
CA LEU A 41 -16.65 -0.27 9.21
C LEU A 41 -16.98 0.66 8.03
N THR A 42 -17.81 1.67 8.24
CA THR A 42 -18.12 2.72 7.25
C THR A 42 -16.86 3.47 6.84
N ALA A 43 -16.02 3.86 7.81
CA ALA A 43 -14.72 4.48 7.52
C ALA A 43 -13.78 3.55 6.75
N ARG A 44 -13.77 2.24 7.07
CA ARG A 44 -12.99 1.23 6.33
C ARG A 44 -13.45 1.10 4.88
N ASP A 45 -14.76 1.07 4.66
CA ASP A 45 -15.31 0.87 3.33
C ASP A 45 -15.06 2.11 2.46
N ARG A 46 -15.16 3.32 3.03
CA ARG A 46 -14.71 4.58 2.39
C ARG A 46 -13.22 4.58 2.08
N TYR A 47 -12.39 4.22 3.05
CA TYR A 47 -10.94 4.07 2.87
C TYR A 47 -10.61 3.12 1.71
N ARG A 48 -11.32 1.99 1.62
CA ARG A 48 -11.14 1.01 0.54
C ARG A 48 -11.59 1.54 -0.81
N LEU A 49 -12.70 2.29 -0.87
CA LEU A 49 -13.18 2.91 -2.11
C LEU A 49 -12.23 4.00 -2.60
N GLU A 50 -11.70 4.81 -1.69
CA GLU A 50 -10.82 5.94 -2.01
C GLU A 50 -9.44 5.47 -2.46
N LEU A 51 -8.81 4.56 -1.70
CA LEU A 51 -7.43 4.14 -1.97
C LEU A 51 -7.32 2.89 -2.83
N LYS A 52 -8.40 2.11 -2.99
CA LYS A 52 -8.43 0.88 -3.79
C LYS A 52 -7.24 -0.03 -3.48
N SER A 53 -6.40 -0.36 -4.46
CA SER A 53 -5.20 -1.19 -4.31
C SER A 53 -4.01 -0.45 -3.68
N LYS A 54 -4.06 0.88 -3.56
CA LYS A 54 -2.98 1.70 -2.96
C LYS A 54 -3.00 1.66 -1.43
N GLY A 55 -4.17 1.45 -0.81
CA GLY A 55 -4.35 1.52 0.64
C GLY A 55 -4.08 0.22 1.39
N ARG A 56 -3.45 0.30 2.56
CA ARG A 56 -3.21 -0.82 3.47
C ARG A 56 -4.50 -1.58 3.75
N LYS A 57 -4.46 -2.90 3.60
CA LYS A 57 -5.63 -3.74 3.90
C LYS A 57 -5.96 -3.67 5.40
N ILE A 58 -7.07 -3.03 5.72
CA ILE A 58 -7.61 -2.97 7.08
C ILE A 58 -8.35 -4.27 7.39
N THR A 59 -7.62 -5.25 7.92
CA THR A 59 -8.16 -6.59 8.22
C THR A 59 -8.99 -6.60 9.51
N PRO A 60 -9.89 -7.59 9.69
CA PRO A 60 -10.60 -7.78 10.96
C PRO A 60 -9.66 -7.92 12.17
N LYS A 61 -8.48 -8.54 11.96
CA LYS A 61 -7.43 -8.63 13.00
C LYS A 61 -6.89 -7.25 13.37
N LEU A 62 -6.64 -6.39 12.37
CA LEU A 62 -6.18 -5.01 12.62
C LEU A 62 -7.25 -4.19 13.34
N LEU A 63 -8.53 -4.33 12.96
CA LEU A 63 -9.65 -3.70 13.67
C LEU A 63 -9.78 -4.19 15.11
N SER A 64 -9.56 -5.49 15.37
CA SER A 64 -9.55 -6.02 16.75
C SER A 64 -8.47 -5.38 17.60
N VAL A 65 -7.27 -5.16 17.03
CA VAL A 65 -6.17 -4.43 17.70
C VAL A 65 -6.58 -2.97 17.92
N TYR A 66 -7.18 -2.32 16.92
CA TYR A 66 -7.70 -0.96 17.03
C TYR A 66 -8.71 -0.81 18.18
N PHE A 67 -9.76 -1.62 18.24
CA PHE A 67 -10.76 -1.53 19.30
C PHE A 67 -10.19 -1.81 20.69
N ARG A 68 -9.26 -2.78 20.79
CA ARG A 68 -8.55 -3.03 22.05
C ARG A 68 -7.75 -1.80 22.48
N TYR A 69 -7.11 -1.12 21.53
CA TYR A 69 -6.32 0.06 21.81
C TYR A 69 -7.20 1.26 22.20
N VAL A 70 -8.30 1.51 21.49
CA VAL A 70 -9.33 2.50 21.84
C VAL A 70 -9.83 2.28 23.27
N ARG A 71 -10.24 1.05 23.60
CA ARG A 71 -10.69 0.71 24.95
C ARG A 71 -9.64 1.03 26.01
N ASN A 72 -8.39 0.62 25.78
CA ASN A 72 -7.31 0.85 26.74
C ASN A 72 -7.01 2.34 26.92
N LEU A 73 -7.05 3.15 25.85
CA LEU A 73 -6.90 4.60 25.93
C LEU A 73 -8.05 5.24 26.71
N SER A 74 -9.30 4.87 26.44
CA SER A 74 -10.45 5.38 27.19
C SER A 74 -10.35 5.08 28.68
N LEU A 75 -9.89 3.88 29.04
CA LEU A 75 -9.66 3.50 30.45
C LEU A 75 -8.54 4.34 31.11
N ILE A 76 -7.44 4.59 30.39
CA ILE A 76 -6.34 5.45 30.88
C ILE A 76 -6.86 6.87 31.16
N GLU A 77 -7.73 7.37 30.28
CA GLU A 77 -8.36 8.69 30.41
C GLU A 77 -9.56 8.71 31.38
N ARG A 78 -9.85 7.58 32.05
CA ARG A 78 -10.97 7.41 32.98
C ARG A 78 -12.33 7.73 32.36
N ARG A 79 -12.49 7.41 31.07
CA ARG A 79 -13.73 7.56 30.31
C ARG A 79 -14.38 6.19 30.07
N MET A 80 -15.71 6.15 30.16
CA MET A 80 -16.49 4.95 29.80
C MET A 80 -16.70 4.82 28.29
N THR A 81 -16.71 5.94 27.57
CA THR A 81 -16.84 5.99 26.11
C THR A 81 -15.65 6.74 25.49
N PRO A 82 -15.16 6.31 24.31
CA PRO A 82 -14.08 7.01 23.62
C PRO A 82 -14.56 8.36 23.07
N ASP A 83 -13.68 9.35 23.10
CA ASP A 83 -13.88 10.61 22.39
C ASP A 83 -13.30 10.56 20.96
N LEU A 84 -13.61 11.60 20.18
CA LEU A 84 -13.12 11.72 18.81
C LEU A 84 -11.59 11.64 18.74
N TYR A 85 -10.90 12.31 19.67
CA TYR A 85 -9.44 12.29 19.73
C TYR A 85 -8.91 10.86 19.92
N THR A 86 -9.48 10.09 20.85
CA THR A 86 -9.09 8.71 21.11
C THR A 86 -9.29 7.84 19.88
N LEU A 87 -10.44 7.95 19.22
CA LEU A 87 -10.76 7.17 18.01
C LEU A 87 -9.77 7.47 16.88
N VAL A 88 -9.49 8.75 16.63
CA VAL A 88 -8.58 9.19 15.56
C VAL A 88 -7.13 8.85 15.90
N LYS A 89 -6.69 9.06 17.13
CA LYS A 89 -5.31 8.78 17.54
C LYS A 89 -5.01 7.29 17.51
N ALA A 90 -5.95 6.46 17.96
CA ALA A 90 -5.83 5.01 17.85
C ALA A 90 -5.76 4.56 16.38
N ALA A 91 -6.57 5.16 15.51
CA ALA A 91 -6.57 4.84 14.08
C ALA A 91 -5.23 5.22 13.44
N GLN A 92 -4.70 6.40 13.78
CA GLN A 92 -3.42 6.90 13.30
C GLN A 92 -2.28 5.94 13.63
N GLN A 93 -2.21 5.47 14.88
CA GLN A 93 -1.11 4.61 15.32
C GLN A 93 -1.22 3.16 14.84
N VAL A 94 -2.44 2.67 14.61
CA VAL A 94 -2.66 1.27 14.19
C VAL A 94 -2.60 1.12 12.67
N ALA A 95 -3.17 2.08 11.93
CA ALA A 95 -3.44 1.98 10.50
C ALA A 95 -2.94 3.16 9.66
N GLY A 96 -2.35 4.18 10.29
CA GLY A 96 -1.77 5.35 9.61
C GLY A 96 -2.73 6.52 9.43
N ASP A 97 -2.20 7.65 8.97
CA ASP A 97 -2.92 8.93 8.86
C ASP A 97 -4.15 8.83 7.95
N GLN A 98 -4.04 8.13 6.82
CA GLN A 98 -5.13 8.03 5.84
C GLN A 98 -6.39 7.36 6.43
N PHE A 99 -6.23 6.31 7.23
CA PHE A 99 -7.37 5.69 7.91
C PHE A 99 -7.88 6.57 9.05
N ALA A 100 -6.99 7.25 9.77
CA ALA A 100 -7.37 8.18 10.82
C ALA A 100 -8.21 9.36 10.31
N ILE A 101 -7.88 9.88 9.13
CA ILE A 101 -8.68 10.92 8.45
C ILE A 101 -10.08 10.38 8.13
N GLN A 102 -10.18 9.18 7.56
CA GLN A 102 -11.47 8.58 7.25
C GLN A 102 -12.34 8.36 8.50
N ILE A 103 -11.74 7.97 9.62
CA ILE A 103 -12.42 7.89 10.92
C ILE A 103 -12.88 9.28 11.37
N ALA A 104 -12.04 10.31 11.27
CA ALA A 104 -12.37 11.67 11.66
C ALA A 104 -13.52 12.27 10.82
N GLU A 105 -13.48 12.07 9.51
CA GLU A 105 -14.52 12.54 8.58
C GLU A 105 -15.85 11.82 8.83
N THR A 106 -15.81 10.48 8.92
CA THR A 106 -17.00 9.66 9.16
C THR A 106 -17.64 10.02 10.50
N ALA A 107 -16.84 10.19 11.57
CA ALA A 107 -17.35 10.55 12.88
C ALA A 107 -18.09 11.89 12.93
N ARG A 108 -17.69 12.86 12.09
CA ARG A 108 -18.29 14.21 12.01
C ARG A 108 -19.52 14.27 11.11
N GLU A 109 -19.79 13.23 10.34
CA GLU A 109 -20.96 13.15 9.49
C GLU A 109 -22.20 12.80 10.31
N TYR A 110 -23.34 13.30 9.88
CA TYR A 110 -24.62 13.04 10.52
C TYR A 110 -25.52 12.36 9.48
N PRO A 111 -25.66 11.03 9.53
CA PRO A 111 -26.28 10.25 8.45
C PRO A 111 -27.79 10.44 8.34
N PHE A 112 -28.44 10.87 9.42
CA PHE A 112 -29.89 11.01 9.49
C PHE A 112 -30.32 12.41 9.03
N VAL A 113 -30.88 12.54 7.83
CA VAL A 113 -31.37 13.84 7.34
C VAL A 113 -32.84 13.74 6.97
N HIS A 114 -33.71 14.25 7.86
CA HIS A 114 -35.09 14.53 7.50
C HIS A 114 -35.24 15.98 7.02
N LEU A 115 -35.75 16.12 5.80
CA LEU A 115 -36.19 17.41 5.28
C LEU A 115 -37.52 17.77 5.95
N LEU A 116 -37.44 18.52 7.03
CA LEU A 116 -38.60 19.13 7.66
C LEU A 116 -38.94 20.45 6.95
N PRO A 117 -40.23 20.82 6.85
CA PRO A 117 -40.68 22.05 6.18
C PRO A 117 -40.48 23.30 7.04
N PHE A 118 -39.42 23.33 7.86
CA PHE A 118 -39.10 24.43 8.76
C PHE A 118 -37.85 25.19 8.30
N ASP A 119 -37.75 26.44 8.72
CA ASP A 119 -36.58 27.27 8.42
C ASP A 119 -35.31 26.72 9.08
N LYS A 120 -34.18 26.88 8.40
CA LYS A 120 -32.89 26.36 8.84
C LYS A 120 -32.18 27.36 9.75
N LEU A 121 -31.62 26.85 10.85
CA LEU A 121 -30.71 27.56 11.73
C LEU A 121 -29.27 27.14 11.45
N SER A 122 -28.36 28.11 11.36
CA SER A 122 -26.92 27.84 11.27
C SER A 122 -26.31 27.97 12.64
N PHE A 123 -25.44 27.03 13.01
CA PHE A 123 -24.83 26.99 14.32
C PHE A 123 -23.31 27.07 14.24
N GLY A 124 -22.74 27.95 15.05
CA GLY A 124 -21.32 28.05 15.35
C GLY A 124 -21.01 27.51 16.76
N ILE A 125 -19.77 27.68 17.20
CA ILE A 125 -19.38 27.37 18.58
C ILE A 125 -20.02 28.42 19.48
N GLU A 126 -20.91 28.01 20.39
CA GLU A 126 -21.63 28.87 21.33
C GLU A 126 -22.47 30.00 20.68
N GLN A 127 -22.77 29.86 19.38
CA GLN A 127 -23.49 30.87 18.60
C GLN A 127 -24.49 30.22 17.66
N ALA A 128 -25.61 30.89 17.42
CA ALA A 128 -26.57 30.51 16.38
C ALA A 128 -26.96 31.71 15.52
N GLN A 129 -27.11 31.49 14.23
CA GLN A 129 -27.63 32.46 13.27
C GLN A 129 -29.06 32.08 12.90
N LEU A 130 -29.99 32.99 13.19
CA LEU A 130 -31.39 32.89 12.78
C LEU A 130 -31.53 33.06 11.26
N PRO A 131 -32.63 32.60 10.64
CA PRO A 131 -32.90 32.77 9.21
C PRO A 131 -32.87 34.23 8.73
N ASN A 132 -33.20 35.17 9.63
CA ASN A 132 -33.16 36.62 9.38
C ASN A 132 -31.74 37.23 9.49
N GLY A 133 -30.71 36.41 9.74
CA GLY A 133 -29.31 36.83 9.88
C GLY A 133 -28.90 37.29 11.28
N THR A 134 -29.81 37.30 12.26
CA THR A 134 -29.49 37.71 13.64
C THR A 134 -28.63 36.65 14.32
N MET A 135 -27.53 37.08 14.95
CA MET A 135 -26.66 36.21 15.75
C MET A 135 -27.12 36.19 17.21
N LEU A 136 -27.19 35.00 17.79
CA LEU A 136 -27.55 34.76 19.19
C LEU A 136 -26.43 33.99 19.88
N GLU A 137 -26.14 34.33 21.14
CA GLU A 137 -25.29 33.54 22.01
C GLU A 137 -26.08 32.33 22.54
N MET A 138 -25.46 31.16 22.45
CA MET A 138 -26.06 29.88 22.82
C MET A 138 -25.34 29.30 24.03
N SER A 139 -26.10 28.84 25.01
CA SER A 139 -25.57 28.14 26.19
C SER A 139 -26.05 26.69 26.19
N ASN A 140 -25.11 25.75 26.33
CA ASN A 140 -25.46 24.34 26.51
C ASN A 140 -25.81 24.09 27.99
N ARG A 141 -27.07 23.71 28.25
CA ARG A 141 -27.57 23.42 29.60
C ARG A 141 -27.26 22.00 30.07
N LEU A 142 -26.88 21.12 29.16
CA LEU A 142 -26.46 19.75 29.43
C LEU A 142 -25.07 19.55 28.82
N PRO A 143 -24.05 20.29 29.30
CA PRO A 143 -22.68 20.05 28.86
C PRO A 143 -22.33 18.63 29.30
N GLY A 144 -21.96 17.79 28.33
CA GLY A 144 -21.54 16.43 28.58
C GLY A 144 -20.19 16.39 29.30
N ASN A 145 -19.38 15.37 28.97
CA ASN A 145 -18.03 15.29 29.51
C ASN A 145 -17.18 16.53 29.15
N PRO A 146 -16.28 16.98 30.04
CA PRO A 146 -15.44 18.14 29.78
C PRO A 146 -14.63 17.97 28.49
N ILE A 147 -14.69 18.97 27.63
CA ILE A 147 -13.99 19.01 26.35
C ILE A 147 -12.61 19.63 26.59
N SER A 148 -11.57 19.00 26.07
CA SER A 148 -10.21 19.53 26.09
C SER A 148 -9.71 19.70 24.66
N TRP A 149 -9.08 20.84 24.38
CA TRP A 149 -8.38 21.03 23.13
C TRP A 149 -7.14 20.14 23.09
N ARG A 150 -7.03 19.33 22.04
CA ARG A 150 -5.92 18.42 21.83
C ARG A 150 -5.43 18.53 20.39
N ASN A 151 -4.12 18.44 20.23
CA ASN A 151 -3.50 18.51 18.91
C ASN A 151 -3.39 17.11 18.31
N CYS A 152 -3.92 16.94 17.10
CA CYS A 152 -3.77 15.74 16.29
C CYS A 152 -3.21 16.15 14.94
N GLU A 153 -1.94 15.85 14.70
CA GLU A 153 -1.30 16.10 13.41
C GLU A 153 -1.70 15.00 12.44
N LEU A 154 -2.54 15.34 11.47
CA LEU A 154 -2.90 14.49 10.34
C LEU A 154 -2.40 15.15 9.06
N SER A 155 -1.89 14.36 8.13
CA SER A 155 -1.51 14.83 6.80
C SER A 155 -2.60 14.47 5.79
N PRO A 156 -3.59 15.36 5.55
CA PRO A 156 -4.61 15.12 4.56
C PRO A 156 -4.03 15.18 3.15
N LYS A 157 -4.73 14.55 2.21
CA LYS A 157 -4.45 14.78 0.80
C LYS A 157 -4.67 16.27 0.48
N PRO A 158 -3.81 16.85 -0.35
CA PRO A 158 -4.00 18.22 -0.82
C PRO A 158 -5.37 18.35 -1.50
N PRO A 159 -6.09 19.46 -1.32
CA PRO A 159 -7.38 19.66 -1.97
C PRO A 159 -7.20 19.74 -3.50
N LYS A 160 -8.19 19.25 -4.25
CA LYS A 160 -8.14 19.16 -5.74
C LYS A 160 -7.64 20.44 -6.43
N PRO A 161 -8.11 21.65 -6.07
CA PRO A 161 -7.63 22.87 -6.73
C PRO A 161 -6.11 23.09 -6.63
N LYS A 162 -5.48 22.65 -5.53
CA LYS A 162 -4.02 22.72 -5.38
C LYS A 162 -3.31 21.64 -6.20
N GLN A 163 -3.89 20.45 -6.30
CA GLN A 163 -3.36 19.39 -7.15
C GLN A 163 -3.35 19.84 -8.62
N ASP A 164 -4.47 20.41 -9.08
CA ASP A 164 -4.62 20.93 -10.44
C ASP A 164 -3.60 22.05 -10.72
N GLU A 165 -3.39 22.96 -9.76
CA GLU A 165 -2.38 24.01 -9.86
C GLU A 165 -0.95 23.45 -10.02
N TRP A 166 -0.61 22.39 -9.27
CA TRP A 166 0.70 21.76 -9.35
C TRP A 166 0.88 20.96 -10.64
N GLU A 167 -0.17 20.31 -11.12
CA GLU A 167 -0.17 19.63 -12.41
C GLU A 167 0.08 20.62 -13.56
N MET A 168 -0.60 21.77 -13.55
CA MET A 168 -0.40 22.82 -14.57
C MET A 168 1.01 23.39 -14.60
N LYS A 169 1.71 23.41 -13.44
CA LYS A 169 3.10 23.89 -13.32
C LYS A 169 4.13 22.81 -13.63
N TRP A 170 3.70 21.60 -14.01
CA TRP A 170 4.62 20.49 -14.28
C TRP A 170 5.43 20.74 -15.55
N ASP A 171 6.76 20.53 -15.49
CA ASP A 171 7.66 20.65 -16.63
C ASP A 171 7.84 19.23 -17.23
N PRO A 172 7.36 18.96 -18.46
CA PRO A 172 7.44 17.61 -19.03
C PRO A 172 8.86 17.09 -19.20
N PHE A 173 9.85 17.99 -19.32
CA PHE A 173 11.23 17.65 -19.65
C PHE A 173 12.11 17.38 -18.42
N LYS A 174 11.58 17.56 -17.21
CA LYS A 174 12.31 17.35 -15.95
C LYS A 174 11.63 16.29 -15.13
N GLN A 175 12.26 15.13 -15.02
CA GLN A 175 11.77 14.02 -14.22
C GLN A 175 12.96 13.35 -13.56
N CYS A 176 12.85 13.10 -12.26
CA CYS A 176 13.78 12.26 -11.55
C CYS A 176 13.08 11.48 -10.44
N SER A 177 13.72 10.41 -10.01
CA SER A 177 13.27 9.59 -8.90
C SER A 177 13.63 10.22 -7.55
N TRP A 178 12.98 9.70 -6.50
CA TRP A 178 13.27 10.03 -5.12
C TRP A 178 14.28 9.03 -4.52
N PRO A 179 15.54 9.43 -4.23
CA PRO A 179 16.61 8.48 -3.89
C PRO A 179 16.33 7.52 -2.73
N PRO A 180 15.63 7.91 -1.64
CA PRO A 180 15.28 6.97 -0.57
C PRO A 180 14.40 5.80 -1.03
N GLU A 181 13.56 6.00 -2.05
CA GLU A 181 12.72 4.95 -2.63
C GLU A 181 13.54 4.05 -3.56
N ASP A 182 14.47 4.63 -4.33
CA ASP A 182 15.41 3.89 -5.18
C ASP A 182 16.25 2.92 -4.34
N VAL A 183 16.80 3.39 -3.22
CA VAL A 183 17.54 2.53 -2.28
C VAL A 183 16.64 1.43 -1.69
N ALA A 184 15.36 1.71 -1.43
CA ALA A 184 14.43 0.73 -0.86
C ALA A 184 14.08 -0.38 -1.88
N ILE A 185 13.79 -0.01 -3.13
CA ILE A 185 13.46 -0.97 -4.18
C ILE A 185 14.68 -1.80 -4.58
N GLU A 186 15.90 -1.24 -4.55
CA GLU A 186 17.13 -1.98 -4.83
C GLU A 186 17.48 -3.00 -3.73
N LYS A 187 17.26 -2.64 -2.46
CA LYS A 187 17.35 -3.59 -1.34
C LYS A 187 16.35 -4.73 -1.51
N PHE A 188 15.12 -4.42 -1.91
CA PHE A 188 14.10 -5.43 -2.17
C PHE A 188 14.48 -6.33 -3.35
N ARG A 189 15.00 -5.77 -4.43
CA ARG A 189 15.54 -6.51 -5.58
C ARG A 189 16.62 -7.50 -5.17
N THR A 190 17.53 -7.08 -4.30
CA THR A 190 18.58 -7.96 -3.76
C THR A 190 17.97 -9.11 -2.97
N SER A 191 16.98 -8.84 -2.11
CA SER A 191 16.26 -9.88 -1.37
C SER A 191 15.54 -10.88 -2.28
N VAL A 192 14.88 -10.41 -3.35
CA VAL A 192 14.22 -11.27 -4.35
C VAL A 192 15.24 -12.15 -5.07
N LYS A 193 16.39 -11.58 -5.47
CA LYS A 193 17.49 -12.32 -6.09
C LYS A 193 18.01 -13.43 -5.17
N ASP A 194 18.27 -13.13 -3.91
CA ASP A 194 18.77 -14.12 -2.94
C ASP A 194 17.76 -15.26 -2.74
N HIS A 195 16.47 -14.94 -2.67
CA HIS A 195 15.41 -15.95 -2.62
C HIS A 195 15.39 -16.84 -3.86
N ALA A 196 15.55 -16.26 -5.05
CA ALA A 196 15.60 -17.02 -6.30
C ALA A 196 16.83 -17.94 -6.36
N LEU A 197 18.00 -17.48 -5.90
CA LEU A 197 19.22 -18.30 -5.81
C LEU A 197 19.05 -19.47 -4.83
N ASN A 198 18.40 -19.22 -3.69
CA ASN A 198 18.10 -20.28 -2.72
C ASN A 198 17.17 -21.34 -3.32
N LEU A 199 16.16 -20.93 -4.09
CA LEU A 199 15.26 -21.87 -4.78
C LEU A 199 16.01 -22.74 -5.80
N LEU A 200 16.95 -22.16 -6.56
CA LEU A 200 17.82 -22.94 -7.46
C LEU A 200 18.68 -23.97 -6.71
N GLY A 201 19.20 -23.60 -5.54
CA GLY A 201 20.02 -24.49 -4.71
C GLY A 201 19.24 -25.71 -4.22
N VAL A 202 17.97 -25.52 -3.85
CA VAL A 202 17.09 -26.62 -3.38
C VAL A 202 16.78 -27.62 -4.50
N ASP A 203 16.57 -27.16 -5.73
CA ASP A 203 16.33 -28.07 -6.88
C ASP A 203 17.57 -28.91 -7.24
N LEU A 204 18.77 -28.45 -6.86
CA LEU A 204 20.04 -29.15 -7.07
C LEU A 204 20.47 -30.00 -5.87
N ALA A 205 19.64 -30.06 -4.81
CA ALA A 205 19.92 -30.82 -3.62
C ALA A 205 20.17 -32.30 -3.96
N ARG A 206 21.31 -32.82 -3.51
CA ARG A 206 21.64 -34.23 -3.62
C ARG A 206 21.48 -34.89 -2.27
N THR A 207 21.02 -36.13 -2.28
CA THR A 207 20.95 -36.94 -1.07
C THR A 207 22.09 -37.94 -1.08
N GLU A 208 22.84 -37.99 0.02
CA GLU A 208 23.96 -38.91 0.20
C GLU A 208 23.82 -39.67 1.51
N LYS A 209 24.41 -40.87 1.59
CA LYS A 209 24.43 -41.67 2.81
C LYS A 209 25.22 -40.95 3.92
N PHE A 210 24.66 -40.95 5.13
CA PHE A 210 25.34 -40.42 6.30
C PHE A 210 26.60 -41.24 6.58
N THR A 211 27.75 -40.56 6.63
CA THR A 211 29.03 -41.16 6.96
C THR A 211 29.58 -40.54 8.24
N THR A 212 29.98 -39.26 8.18
CA THR A 212 30.66 -38.58 9.28
C THR A 212 30.09 -37.21 9.62
N SER A 213 29.34 -36.58 8.72
CA SER A 213 28.79 -35.22 8.91
C SER A 213 27.33 -35.13 8.50
N MET A 214 26.58 -34.29 9.22
CA MET A 214 25.18 -33.95 8.95
C MET A 214 25.02 -32.99 7.75
N LYS A 215 26.11 -32.57 7.09
CA LYS A 215 26.14 -31.66 5.93
C LYS A 215 25.10 -30.53 6.06
N ASP A 216 24.12 -30.46 5.15
CA ASP A 216 23.08 -29.42 5.15
C ASP A 216 21.76 -29.87 5.82
N GLY A 217 21.72 -31.07 6.41
CA GLY A 217 20.61 -31.60 7.20
C GLY A 217 20.15 -33.00 6.80
N LEU A 218 19.40 -33.67 7.68
CA LEU A 218 18.86 -35.01 7.44
C LEU A 218 17.76 -35.01 6.37
N ASP A 219 17.85 -35.94 5.42
CA ASP A 219 16.77 -36.23 4.48
C ASP A 219 15.80 -37.23 5.09
N LEU A 220 14.82 -36.73 5.85
CA LEU A 220 13.82 -37.56 6.51
C LEU A 220 13.05 -38.46 5.53
N ARG A 221 12.77 -37.98 4.31
CA ARG A 221 11.99 -38.76 3.34
C ARG A 221 12.79 -39.96 2.84
N GLU A 222 14.02 -39.73 2.41
CA GLU A 222 14.87 -40.81 1.89
C GLU A 222 15.36 -41.74 3.01
N THR A 223 15.60 -41.20 4.20
CA THR A 223 15.90 -41.99 5.41
C THR A 223 14.74 -42.90 5.79
N LEU A 224 13.50 -42.41 5.77
CA LEU A 224 12.32 -43.25 6.05
C LEU A 224 12.09 -44.30 4.96
N ARG A 225 12.37 -43.97 3.69
CA ARG A 225 12.26 -44.92 2.57
C ARG A 225 13.24 -46.09 2.72
N ASN A 226 14.45 -45.79 3.18
CA ASN A 226 15.51 -46.77 3.42
C ASN A 226 15.59 -47.19 4.89
N TRP A 227 14.53 -47.01 5.67
CA TRP A 227 14.55 -47.30 7.12
C TRP A 227 14.91 -48.75 7.44
N HIS A 228 14.53 -49.67 6.56
CA HIS A 228 14.82 -51.11 6.66
C HIS A 228 16.32 -51.45 6.58
N THR A 229 17.15 -50.59 6.00
CA THR A 229 18.61 -50.80 5.95
C THR A 229 19.35 -50.22 7.17
N GLY A 230 18.64 -49.44 8.02
CA GLY A 230 19.25 -48.73 9.15
C GLY A 230 20.16 -47.57 8.75
N GLU A 231 20.11 -47.14 7.49
CA GLU A 231 21.00 -46.11 6.93
C GLU A 231 20.36 -44.72 6.95
N LEU A 232 21.02 -43.78 7.61
CA LEU A 232 20.62 -42.38 7.59
C LEU A 232 21.07 -41.71 6.30
N HIS A 233 20.24 -40.82 5.75
CA HIS A 233 20.53 -40.07 4.54
C HIS A 233 20.54 -38.57 4.84
N VAL A 234 21.49 -37.85 4.25
CA VAL A 234 21.76 -36.43 4.47
C VAL A 234 21.70 -35.67 3.15
N LYS A 235 21.17 -34.45 3.20
CA LYS A 235 21.11 -33.53 2.07
C LYS A 235 22.40 -32.75 1.93
N VAL A 236 22.82 -32.60 0.68
CA VAL A 236 23.92 -31.74 0.25
C VAL A 236 23.34 -30.73 -0.71
N LEU A 237 23.31 -29.47 -0.26
CA LEU A 237 22.99 -28.33 -1.10
C LEU A 237 24.31 -27.90 -1.74
N PRO A 238 24.51 -28.11 -3.05
CA PRO A 238 25.68 -27.57 -3.70
C PRO A 238 25.69 -26.04 -3.51
N PRO A 239 26.86 -25.41 -3.33
CA PRO A 239 26.94 -23.96 -3.25
C PRO A 239 26.25 -23.37 -4.48
N SER A 240 25.36 -22.41 -4.26
CA SER A 240 24.53 -21.78 -5.29
C SER A 240 25.43 -21.09 -6.33
N ARG A 241 25.84 -21.84 -7.36
CA ARG A 241 26.69 -21.37 -8.47
C ARG A 241 25.90 -20.64 -9.56
N GLY A 242 24.68 -20.19 -9.27
CA GLY A 242 23.88 -19.38 -10.19
C GLY A 242 24.23 -17.92 -10.04
N LYS A 243 24.61 -17.25 -11.14
CA LYS A 243 24.55 -15.79 -11.21
C LYS A 243 23.18 -15.39 -11.75
N LEU A 244 22.61 -14.35 -11.18
CA LEU A 244 21.36 -13.72 -11.60
C LEU A 244 21.63 -12.24 -11.80
N ASP A 245 21.45 -11.77 -13.02
CA ASP A 245 21.64 -10.38 -13.43
C ASP A 245 20.32 -9.65 -13.71
N CYS A 246 19.20 -10.38 -13.68
CA CYS A 246 17.89 -9.88 -14.07
C CYS A 246 16.81 -10.32 -13.07
N VAL A 247 16.03 -9.35 -12.61
CA VAL A 247 14.87 -9.56 -11.72
C VAL A 247 13.66 -8.84 -12.30
N ILE A 248 12.57 -9.57 -12.49
CA ILE A 248 11.27 -9.01 -12.87
C ILE A 248 10.37 -9.05 -11.63
N MET A 249 9.71 -7.94 -11.32
CA MET A 249 8.70 -7.84 -10.27
C MET A 249 7.38 -7.46 -10.90
N LEU A 250 6.41 -8.35 -10.86
CA LEU A 250 5.05 -8.15 -11.33
C LEU A 250 4.15 -8.08 -10.11
N PHE A 251 3.72 -6.87 -9.76
CA PHE A 251 2.86 -6.61 -8.61
C PHE A 251 1.37 -6.70 -8.96
N ASP A 252 1.03 -6.47 -10.22
CA ASP A 252 -0.29 -6.63 -10.80
C ASP A 252 -0.18 -7.48 -12.07
N SER A 253 -0.79 -8.65 -12.09
CA SER A 253 -0.85 -9.50 -13.28
C SER A 253 -2.11 -10.38 -13.26
N PRO A 254 -2.97 -10.34 -14.28
CA PRO A 254 -2.82 -9.60 -15.54
C PRO A 254 -3.05 -8.08 -15.39
N ALA A 255 -2.17 -7.27 -15.96
CA ALA A 255 -2.26 -5.81 -15.95
C ALA A 255 -3.10 -5.28 -17.13
N ASP A 256 -4.01 -4.34 -16.87
CA ASP A 256 -4.69 -3.60 -17.95
C ASP A 256 -3.79 -2.44 -18.43
N PRO A 257 -3.39 -2.40 -19.72
CA PRO A 257 -2.59 -1.31 -20.26
C PRO A 257 -3.17 0.10 -20.07
N ARG A 258 -4.49 0.22 -19.88
CA ARG A 258 -5.19 1.50 -19.66
C ARG A 258 -4.94 2.08 -18.27
N ASP A 259 -4.76 1.21 -17.28
CA ASP A 259 -4.48 1.62 -15.90
C ASP A 259 -3.00 2.02 -15.72
N TYR A 260 -2.12 1.50 -16.59
CA TYR A 260 -0.67 1.75 -16.55
C TYR A 260 -0.15 2.49 -17.80
N PRO A 261 -0.52 3.76 -18.01
CA PRO A 261 -0.05 4.56 -19.13
C PRO A 261 1.38 5.07 -18.96
N TYR A 262 1.90 5.17 -17.73
CA TYR A 262 3.24 5.66 -17.48
C TYR A 262 4.25 4.53 -17.62
N ARG A 263 5.00 4.54 -18.72
CA ARG A 263 5.92 3.46 -19.12
C ARG A 263 7.24 4.08 -19.50
N LEU A 264 8.30 3.65 -18.84
CA LEU A 264 9.60 4.25 -19.08
C LEU A 264 10.74 3.28 -18.75
N THR A 265 11.89 3.55 -19.36
CA THR A 265 13.16 2.92 -19.03
C THR A 265 14.05 3.96 -18.36
N TRP A 266 14.34 3.79 -17.07
CA TRP A 266 15.26 4.60 -16.28
C TRP A 266 16.66 4.00 -16.29
N HIS A 267 17.63 4.85 -16.61
CA HIS A 267 19.04 4.51 -16.50
C HIS A 267 19.55 4.83 -15.10
N ALA A 268 20.43 3.97 -14.61
CA ALA A 268 21.11 4.15 -13.33
C ALA A 268 21.89 5.48 -13.30
N GLU A 269 21.66 6.32 -12.28
CA GLU A 269 22.46 7.51 -11.99
C GLU A 269 23.75 7.12 -11.25
N HIS A 270 23.71 6.02 -10.49
CA HIS A 270 24.80 5.52 -9.66
C HIS A 270 25.24 4.09 -10.03
N GLN A 271 26.48 3.72 -9.72
CA GLN A 271 27.04 2.41 -10.08
C GLN A 271 26.35 1.24 -9.36
N ASP A 272 25.77 1.50 -8.18
CA ASP A 272 25.07 0.50 -7.37
C ASP A 272 23.58 0.35 -7.74
N GLU A 273 23.10 1.16 -8.69
CA GLU A 273 21.72 1.11 -9.19
C GLU A 273 21.60 0.18 -10.39
N SER A 274 20.43 -0.43 -10.53
CA SER A 274 20.09 -1.22 -11.70
C SER A 274 19.52 -0.34 -12.82
N THR A 275 19.64 -0.80 -14.06
CA THR A 275 18.83 -0.23 -15.13
C THR A 275 17.42 -0.76 -14.99
N LEU A 276 16.46 0.16 -14.89
CA LEU A 276 15.07 -0.12 -14.57
C LEU A 276 14.20 0.09 -15.80
N ALA A 277 13.28 -0.82 -16.08
CA ALA A 277 12.18 -0.54 -17.01
C ALA A 277 10.86 -0.95 -16.37
N PHE A 278 9.85 -0.08 -16.41
CA PHE A 278 8.62 -0.30 -15.64
C PHE A 278 7.39 0.22 -16.35
N PHE A 279 6.24 -0.28 -15.90
CA PHE A 279 4.93 0.28 -16.19
C PHE A 279 4.21 0.59 -14.89
N ALA A 280 3.60 1.77 -14.84
CA ALA A 280 3.01 2.35 -13.65
C ALA A 280 1.79 3.22 -14.00
N THR A 281 0.99 3.52 -12.97
CA THR A 281 -0.14 4.45 -13.10
C THR A 281 0.38 5.85 -13.42
N ASP A 282 -0.47 6.68 -14.01
CA ASP A 282 -0.15 8.08 -14.28
C ASP A 282 0.11 8.84 -12.96
N TYR A 283 1.32 9.40 -12.83
CA TYR A 283 1.74 10.16 -11.65
C TYR A 283 1.09 11.55 -11.57
N ARG A 284 0.60 12.09 -12.69
CA ARG A 284 -0.02 13.43 -12.75
C ARG A 284 -1.41 13.46 -12.13
N LYS A 285 -2.08 12.31 -12.08
CA LYS A 285 -3.41 12.17 -11.46
C LYS A 285 -3.39 12.19 -9.93
N ASP A 286 -2.22 12.09 -9.32
CA ASP A 286 -2.06 11.97 -7.86
C ASP A 286 -0.91 12.87 -7.40
N MET A 287 -1.19 14.17 -7.38
CA MET A 287 -0.21 15.20 -6.99
C MET A 287 -0.16 15.35 -5.47
N VAL A 288 0.97 14.95 -4.87
CA VAL A 288 1.14 14.95 -3.40
C VAL A 288 1.73 16.27 -2.91
N GLY A 289 2.50 16.95 -3.75
CA GLY A 289 3.15 18.22 -3.43
C GLY A 289 3.54 19.00 -4.68
N PRO A 290 4.07 20.23 -4.50
CA PRO A 290 4.53 21.04 -5.63
C PRO A 290 5.64 20.32 -6.39
N GLY A 291 5.36 19.92 -7.63
CA GLY A 291 6.28 19.14 -8.47
C GLY A 291 6.58 17.73 -7.96
N ILE A 292 5.67 17.14 -7.19
CA ILE A 292 5.76 15.76 -6.67
C ILE A 292 4.48 15.02 -7.06
N GLY A 293 4.61 14.07 -7.98
CA GLY A 293 3.53 13.16 -8.38
C GLY A 293 3.76 11.76 -7.84
N MET A 294 2.71 11.06 -7.41
CA MET A 294 2.78 9.68 -6.94
C MET A 294 2.28 8.72 -8.01
N ALA A 295 3.05 7.70 -8.31
CA ALA A 295 2.66 6.58 -9.16
C ALA A 295 2.69 5.25 -8.41
N THR A 296 2.01 4.26 -8.97
CA THR A 296 1.99 2.90 -8.46
C THR A 296 2.49 1.95 -9.54
N TYR A 297 3.52 1.16 -9.24
CA TYR A 297 4.04 0.12 -10.13
C TYR A 297 2.98 -0.96 -10.37
N GLY A 298 2.78 -1.30 -11.65
CA GLY A 298 2.17 -2.55 -12.06
C GLY A 298 3.22 -3.65 -12.20
N GLY A 299 4.36 -3.31 -12.80
CA GLY A 299 5.51 -4.20 -12.89
C GLY A 299 6.80 -3.47 -13.28
N ALA A 300 7.93 -4.06 -12.94
CA ALA A 300 9.25 -3.51 -13.14
C ALA A 300 10.30 -4.59 -13.43
N LEU A 301 11.23 -4.27 -14.32
CA LEU A 301 12.39 -5.03 -14.72
C LEU A 301 13.64 -4.34 -14.19
N PHE A 302 14.45 -5.08 -13.43
CA PHE A 302 15.71 -4.61 -12.87
C PHE A 302 16.88 -5.39 -13.50
N LEU A 303 17.83 -4.67 -14.09
CA LEU A 303 19.03 -5.23 -14.70
C LEU A 303 20.26 -4.76 -13.93
N PHE A 304 20.96 -5.69 -13.29
CA PHE A 304 22.16 -5.40 -12.50
C PHE A 304 23.27 -6.42 -12.80
N PRO A 305 24.49 -6.01 -13.20
CA PRO A 305 25.00 -4.62 -13.25
C PRO A 305 24.27 -3.70 -14.26
N PRO A 306 24.29 -2.37 -14.05
CA PRO A 306 23.64 -1.43 -14.95
C PRO A 306 24.26 -1.49 -16.35
N ARG A 307 23.42 -1.37 -17.38
CA ARG A 307 23.83 -1.45 -18.78
C ARG A 307 22.94 -0.57 -19.66
N PRO A 308 23.46 -0.03 -20.77
CA PRO A 308 22.65 0.75 -21.69
C PRO A 308 21.61 -0.17 -22.35
N VAL A 309 20.35 0.15 -22.16
CA VAL A 309 19.19 -0.56 -22.72
C VAL A 309 18.39 0.44 -23.52
N GLN A 310 17.92 0.07 -24.71
CA GLN A 310 17.03 0.95 -25.45
C GLN A 310 15.68 1.02 -24.76
N ASP A 311 14.88 2.03 -25.07
CA ASP A 311 13.55 2.13 -24.50
C ASP A 311 12.69 0.95 -24.96
N ILE A 312 12.51 -0.02 -24.07
CA ILE A 312 11.85 -1.29 -24.38
C ILE A 312 10.41 -1.06 -24.81
N TRP A 313 9.79 0.05 -24.43
CA TRP A 313 8.38 0.36 -24.70
C TRP A 313 8.12 0.84 -26.12
N ASN A 314 9.12 1.42 -26.77
CA ASN A 314 9.05 1.93 -28.14
C ASN A 314 9.89 1.12 -29.14
N ASP A 315 10.60 0.08 -28.67
CA ASP A 315 11.40 -0.79 -29.52
C ASP A 315 10.54 -1.80 -30.31
N PHE A 316 10.59 -1.70 -31.64
CA PHE A 316 9.85 -2.55 -32.57
C PHE A 316 10.18 -4.03 -32.44
N GLN A 317 11.36 -4.38 -31.90
CA GLN A 317 11.78 -5.78 -31.71
C GLN A 317 10.88 -6.54 -30.75
N PHE A 318 10.12 -5.84 -29.90
CA PHE A 318 9.24 -6.43 -28.90
C PHE A 318 7.75 -6.30 -29.25
N ASP A 319 7.39 -5.85 -30.45
CA ASP A 319 5.98 -5.65 -30.84
C ASP A 319 5.21 -6.94 -31.14
N PHE A 320 5.88 -8.10 -31.08
CA PHE A 320 5.22 -9.40 -31.27
C PHE A 320 4.50 -9.93 -30.02
N VAL A 321 4.56 -9.20 -28.90
CA VAL A 321 3.83 -9.53 -27.66
C VAL A 321 2.79 -8.45 -27.35
N ASP A 322 1.65 -8.88 -26.82
CA ASP A 322 0.48 -8.00 -26.64
C ASP A 322 0.44 -7.38 -25.23
N THR A 323 0.95 -8.08 -24.21
CA THR A 323 0.82 -7.68 -22.80
C THR A 323 2.06 -6.95 -22.28
N LEU A 324 1.86 -6.06 -21.30
CA LEU A 324 2.96 -5.30 -20.67
C LEU A 324 3.95 -6.23 -19.96
N GLU A 325 3.45 -7.28 -19.33
CA GLU A 325 4.26 -8.27 -18.62
C GLU A 325 5.10 -9.11 -19.58
N GLU A 326 4.52 -9.53 -20.72
CA GLU A 326 5.28 -10.24 -21.75
C GLU A 326 6.35 -9.35 -22.34
N ARG A 327 6.08 -8.05 -22.54
CA ARG A 327 7.08 -7.10 -23.03
C ARG A 327 8.25 -6.96 -22.07
N LEU A 328 7.99 -6.80 -20.76
CA LEU A 328 9.04 -6.84 -19.73
C LEU A 328 9.81 -8.17 -19.75
N LEU A 329 9.11 -9.29 -19.90
CA LEU A 329 9.70 -10.63 -19.87
C LEU A 329 10.60 -10.89 -21.08
N VAL A 330 10.18 -10.48 -22.27
CA VAL A 330 10.98 -10.59 -23.48
C VAL A 330 12.20 -9.66 -23.41
N ALA A 331 12.02 -8.42 -22.97
CA ALA A 331 13.13 -7.50 -22.75
C ALA A 331 14.15 -8.08 -21.74
N ALA A 332 13.67 -8.62 -20.63
CA ALA A 332 14.49 -9.33 -19.65
C ALA A 332 15.28 -10.49 -20.28
N CYS A 333 14.61 -11.32 -21.10
CA CYS A 333 15.25 -12.44 -21.77
C CYS A 333 16.30 -12.01 -22.80
N HIS A 334 16.06 -10.89 -23.49
CA HIS A 334 16.95 -10.34 -24.49
C HIS A 334 18.22 -9.72 -23.87
N TYR A 335 18.05 -8.89 -22.83
CA TYR A 335 19.17 -8.16 -22.22
C TYR A 335 19.91 -8.95 -21.14
N SER A 336 19.29 -9.96 -20.52
CA SER A 336 19.98 -10.82 -19.53
C SER A 336 21.11 -11.62 -20.16
N GLN A 337 22.27 -11.61 -19.52
CA GLN A 337 23.42 -12.45 -19.90
C GLN A 337 23.34 -13.83 -19.25
N GLU A 338 22.70 -13.92 -18.09
CA GLU A 338 22.59 -15.17 -17.33
C GLU A 338 21.45 -16.06 -17.87
N PRO A 339 21.55 -17.39 -17.76
CA PRO A 339 20.50 -18.30 -18.25
C PRO A 339 19.24 -18.28 -17.39
N HIS A 340 19.34 -17.78 -16.16
CA HIS A 340 18.26 -17.76 -15.20
C HIS A 340 17.75 -16.33 -14.99
N ILE A 341 16.43 -16.18 -14.87
CA ILE A 341 15.77 -14.89 -14.61
C ILE A 341 14.82 -15.07 -13.43
N ALA A 342 14.95 -14.22 -12.41
CA ALA A 342 14.02 -14.22 -11.29
C ALA A 342 12.73 -13.47 -11.65
N VAL A 343 11.58 -14.07 -11.38
CA VAL A 343 10.26 -13.48 -11.61
C VAL A 343 9.46 -13.53 -10.32
N LEU A 344 9.28 -12.37 -9.70
CA LEU A 344 8.40 -12.17 -8.55
C LEU A 344 6.98 -11.89 -9.07
N SER A 345 6.03 -12.75 -8.70
CA SER A 345 4.61 -12.61 -9.10
C SER A 345 3.70 -13.37 -8.13
N GLU A 346 2.40 -13.04 -8.12
CA GLU A 346 1.40 -13.75 -7.30
C GLU A 346 1.26 -15.20 -7.77
N ALA A 347 0.97 -15.40 -9.05
CA ALA A 347 0.88 -16.71 -9.68
C ALA A 347 2.20 -17.10 -10.36
N PRO A 348 2.51 -18.41 -10.46
CA PRO A 348 3.70 -18.88 -11.18
C PRO A 348 3.61 -18.57 -12.69
N PRO A 349 4.75 -18.37 -13.38
CA PRO A 349 4.79 -18.16 -14.82
C PRO A 349 4.07 -19.27 -15.59
N GLY A 350 3.08 -18.86 -16.38
CA GLY A 350 2.29 -19.74 -17.22
C GLY A 350 3.09 -20.38 -18.35
N ILE A 351 2.46 -21.30 -19.08
CA ILE A 351 3.10 -22.04 -20.17
C ILE A 351 3.57 -21.09 -21.29
N GLY A 352 2.79 -20.04 -21.59
CA GLY A 352 3.15 -19.02 -22.60
C GLY A 352 4.48 -18.33 -22.28
N TRP A 353 4.62 -17.79 -21.07
CA TRP A 353 5.84 -17.14 -20.60
C TRP A 353 7.06 -18.06 -20.61
N ARG A 354 6.88 -19.34 -20.24
CA ARG A 354 7.97 -20.33 -20.32
C ARG A 354 8.37 -20.64 -21.76
N ARG A 355 7.44 -20.67 -22.71
CA ARG A 355 7.76 -20.83 -24.15
C ARG A 355 8.52 -19.62 -24.68
N LEU A 356 8.11 -18.41 -24.29
CA LEU A 356 8.83 -17.17 -24.65
C LEU A 356 10.26 -17.21 -24.13
N ALA A 357 10.46 -17.48 -22.83
CA ALA A 357 11.79 -17.59 -22.24
C ALA A 357 12.65 -18.68 -22.92
N LYS A 358 12.05 -19.82 -23.27
CA LYS A 358 12.75 -20.91 -23.97
C LYS A 358 13.28 -20.50 -25.34
N ARG A 359 12.59 -19.60 -26.06
CA ARG A 359 13.06 -19.05 -27.35
C ARG A 359 14.41 -18.33 -27.20
N TYR A 360 14.64 -17.68 -26.07
CA TYR A 360 15.89 -17.01 -25.72
C TYR A 360 16.86 -17.90 -24.91
N GLN A 361 16.58 -19.20 -24.81
CA GLN A 361 17.34 -20.16 -24.01
C GLN A 361 17.44 -19.77 -22.51
N LYS A 362 16.40 -19.08 -22.00
CA LYS A 362 16.32 -18.64 -20.60
C LYS A 362 15.35 -19.51 -19.79
N LYS A 363 15.61 -19.63 -18.49
CA LYS A 363 14.75 -20.31 -17.51
C LYS A 363 14.25 -19.30 -16.48
N LEU A 364 12.93 -19.26 -16.30
CA LEU A 364 12.28 -18.40 -15.32
C LEU A 364 12.22 -19.10 -13.96
N ILE A 365 12.61 -18.38 -12.90
CA ILE A 365 12.51 -18.84 -11.51
C ILE A 365 11.42 -18.02 -10.84
N HIS A 366 10.35 -18.69 -10.42
CA HIS A 366 9.25 -18.03 -9.74
C HIS A 366 9.57 -17.79 -8.27
N VAL A 367 9.44 -16.54 -7.84
CA VAL A 367 9.41 -16.15 -6.44
C VAL A 367 7.97 -15.72 -6.11
N PRO A 368 7.24 -16.42 -5.23
CA PRO A 368 5.89 -16.02 -4.87
C PRO A 368 5.87 -14.72 -4.06
N LEU A 369 4.98 -13.78 -4.41
CA LEU A 369 4.77 -12.54 -3.64
C LEU A 369 4.46 -12.81 -2.16
N GLY A 370 3.74 -13.90 -1.85
CA GLY A 370 3.37 -14.28 -0.49
C GLY A 370 4.54 -14.60 0.46
N ARG A 371 5.79 -14.67 -0.04
CA ARG A 371 6.98 -14.76 0.82
C ARG A 371 7.35 -13.45 1.52
N PHE A 372 6.83 -12.33 1.02
CA PHE A 372 7.11 -10.99 1.56
C PHE A 372 5.88 -10.43 2.29
N SER A 373 6.12 -9.52 3.22
CA SER A 373 5.02 -8.82 3.91
C SER A 373 4.22 -7.99 2.90
N GLN A 374 2.90 -8.12 2.94
CA GLN A 374 2.00 -7.34 2.07
C GLN A 374 2.19 -5.83 2.25
N GLU A 375 2.51 -5.39 3.47
CA GLU A 375 2.76 -3.99 3.79
C GLU A 375 4.03 -3.49 3.08
N THR A 376 5.10 -4.26 3.11
CA THR A 376 6.35 -3.94 2.42
C THR A 376 6.15 -3.91 0.90
N ILE A 377 5.42 -4.87 0.34
CA ILE A 377 5.11 -4.89 -1.09
C ILE A 377 4.33 -3.64 -1.47
N GLN A 378 3.31 -3.28 -0.69
CA GLN A 378 2.47 -2.13 -0.99
C GLN A 378 3.22 -0.80 -0.89
N GLN A 379 4.08 -0.63 0.11
CA GLN A 379 4.97 0.52 0.21
C GLN A 379 5.90 0.62 -1.00
N LEU A 380 6.52 -0.50 -1.41
CA LEU A 380 7.45 -0.54 -2.54
C LEU A 380 6.76 -0.39 -3.90
N ARG A 381 5.46 -0.69 -3.99
CA ARG A 381 4.66 -0.44 -5.19
C ARG A 381 4.46 1.05 -5.43
N MET A 382 4.46 1.87 -4.39
CA MET A 382 4.27 3.31 -4.51
C MET A 382 5.62 4.00 -4.64
N PHE A 383 5.72 4.91 -5.60
CA PHE A 383 6.93 5.72 -5.78
C PHE A 383 6.55 7.12 -6.23
N HIS A 384 7.46 8.06 -6.03
CA HIS A 384 7.26 9.45 -6.34
C HIS A 384 8.16 9.88 -7.50
N VAL A 385 7.53 10.53 -8.47
CA VAL A 385 8.21 11.23 -9.57
C VAL A 385 8.36 12.67 -9.16
N LEU A 386 9.57 13.20 -9.29
CA LEU A 386 9.91 14.58 -8.97
C LEU A 386 10.13 15.37 -10.25
N ASN A 387 9.57 16.58 -10.32
CA ASN A 387 9.74 17.55 -11.40
C ASN A 387 11.10 18.28 -11.33
N GLY A 388 12.19 17.54 -11.10
CA GLY A 388 13.56 18.06 -11.04
C GLY A 388 14.31 17.78 -9.72
N GLN A 389 15.65 17.80 -9.80
CA GLN A 389 16.52 17.48 -8.66
C GLN A 389 16.42 18.48 -7.51
N ASN A 390 16.09 19.74 -7.78
CA ASN A 390 15.88 20.78 -6.75
C ASN A 390 14.75 20.40 -5.78
N ILE A 391 13.77 19.63 -6.24
CA ILE A 391 12.62 19.17 -5.43
C ILE A 391 13.06 18.19 -4.35
N ARG A 392 14.16 17.45 -4.58
CA ARG A 392 14.73 16.51 -3.59
C ARG A 392 15.01 17.18 -2.23
N SER A 393 15.25 18.50 -2.20
CA SER A 393 15.51 19.26 -0.97
C SER A 393 14.30 19.34 -0.02
N TYR A 394 13.07 19.36 -0.54
CA TYR A 394 11.85 19.51 0.27
C TYR A 394 10.86 18.35 0.09
N ALA A 395 11.12 17.41 -0.81
CA ALA A 395 10.25 16.27 -1.07
C ALA A 395 9.92 15.46 0.20
N ALA A 396 10.87 15.33 1.12
CA ALA A 396 10.67 14.64 2.40
C ALA A 396 9.55 15.23 3.29
N HIS A 397 9.16 16.49 3.10
CA HIS A 397 8.03 17.08 3.84
C HIS A 397 6.68 16.56 3.35
N TYR A 398 6.59 16.19 2.06
CA TYR A 398 5.37 15.74 1.40
C TYR A 398 5.31 14.21 1.30
N ILE A 399 6.47 13.57 1.06
CA ILE A 399 6.61 12.13 0.94
C ILE A 399 6.82 11.53 2.33
N ARG A 400 5.82 10.83 2.86
CA ARG A 400 5.94 10.07 4.12
C ARG A 400 5.87 8.57 3.85
N LYS A 401 6.63 7.81 4.64
CA LYS A 401 6.51 6.34 4.68
C LYS A 401 5.14 5.99 5.26
N ALA A 402 4.29 5.37 4.45
CA ALA A 402 2.96 4.90 4.83
C ALA A 402 3.03 3.75 5.85
#